data_AF-A0A2H0WFQ7-F1
#
_entry.id   AF-A0A2H0WFQ7-F1
#
_cell.length_a   1.000
_cell.length_b   1.000
_cell.length_c   1.000
_cell.angle_alpha   90.00
_cell.angle_beta   90.00
_cell.angle_gamma   90.00
#
_symmetry.space_group_name_H-M   'P 1'
#
loop_
_entity.id
_entity.type
_entity.pdbx_description
1 polymer ?
#
loop_
_entity_poly.entity_id
_entity_poly.type
_entity_poly.pdbx_seq_one_letter_code
_entity_poly.pdbx_strand_id
1 'polypeptide(L)'
;MKAVTEFPSYILTKALAAKAALTTEGKTPEEIQQNLGESFKLEGDRLKHFVAALDVAAQNTESLRRVLVIGLNEGEVAPAKAVKVEEHYYLPEFLVLTNARPERNDRKGGGQRGGKGKGGPKGSPWGLSPEEKAAKNNKAPAKA
;
A
#
# COMPACT_ATOMS: atom_id res chain seq x y z
N MET A 1 -0.27 26.50 5.38
CA MET A 1 0.34 25.57 4.42
C MET A 1 -0.57 25.47 3.21
N LYS A 2 -0.08 25.75 2.01
CA LYS A 2 -0.90 25.70 0.80
C LYS A 2 -0.29 24.73 -0.23
N ALA A 3 -1.14 23.87 -0.79
CA ALA A 3 -0.77 23.08 -1.97
C ALA A 3 -0.66 24.00 -3.19
N VAL A 4 0.51 24.02 -3.81
CA VAL A 4 0.78 24.78 -5.05
C VAL A 4 0.35 23.94 -6.25
N THR A 5 0.84 22.70 -6.32
CA THR A 5 0.48 21.75 -7.37
C THR A 5 0.67 20.32 -6.89
N GLU A 6 0.11 19.35 -7.60
CA GLU A 6 0.31 17.93 -7.34
C GLU A 6 0.57 17.17 -8.62
N PHE A 7 1.40 16.14 -8.52
CA PHE A 7 1.74 15.26 -9.63
C PHE A 7 1.40 13.82 -9.26
N PRO A 8 0.41 13.19 -9.92
CA PRO A 8 0.03 11.83 -9.64
C PRO A 8 1.07 10.84 -10.18
N SER A 9 1.18 9.68 -9.53
CA SER A 9 2.23 8.71 -9.81
C SER A 9 2.22 8.14 -11.23
N TYR A 10 1.05 8.04 -11.88
CA TYR A 10 0.97 7.56 -13.27
C TYR A 10 1.63 8.52 -14.28
N ILE A 11 1.69 9.82 -13.97
CA ILE A 11 2.42 10.80 -14.79
C ILE A 11 3.91 10.72 -14.45
N LEU A 12 4.25 10.69 -13.15
CA LEU A 12 5.63 10.63 -12.68
C LEU A 12 6.37 9.39 -13.19
N THR A 13 5.74 8.21 -13.16
CA THR A 13 6.32 6.95 -13.67
C THR A 13 6.61 7.02 -15.17
N LYS A 14 5.67 7.55 -15.98
CA LYS A 14 5.88 7.76 -17.42
C LYS A 14 7.02 8.75 -17.69
N ALA A 15 7.06 9.83 -16.94
CA ALA A 15 8.08 10.86 -17.09
C ALA A 15 9.46 10.41 -16.61
N LEU A 16 9.54 9.56 -15.57
CA LEU A 16 10.78 8.91 -15.17
C LEU A 16 11.31 7.98 -16.26
N ALA A 17 10.43 7.19 -16.88
CA ALA A 17 10.80 6.36 -18.03
C ALA A 17 11.28 7.20 -19.22
N ALA A 18 10.58 8.29 -19.54
CA ALA A 18 10.98 9.22 -20.59
C ALA A 18 12.32 9.91 -20.27
N LYS A 19 12.51 10.39 -19.04
CA LYS A 19 13.77 10.98 -18.57
C LYS A 19 14.93 9.99 -18.69
N ALA A 20 14.72 8.73 -18.31
CA ALA A 20 15.73 7.68 -18.44
C ALA A 20 16.07 7.38 -19.91
N ALA A 21 15.06 7.34 -20.79
CA ALA A 21 15.27 7.16 -22.23
C ALA A 21 16.09 8.33 -22.83
N LEU A 22 15.70 9.57 -22.54
CA LEU A 22 16.38 10.77 -23.03
C LEU A 22 17.81 10.90 -22.47
N THR A 23 18.03 10.47 -21.23
CA THR A 23 19.39 10.42 -20.63
C THR A 23 20.24 9.35 -21.32
N THR A 24 19.65 8.22 -21.70
CA THR A 24 20.34 7.15 -22.46
C THR A 24 20.67 7.60 -23.89
N GLU A 25 19.81 8.43 -24.48
CA GLU A 25 20.06 9.09 -25.76
C GLU A 25 21.17 10.16 -25.70
N GLY A 26 21.69 10.49 -24.50
CA GLY A 26 22.78 11.44 -24.32
C GLY A 26 22.36 12.91 -24.44
N LYS A 27 21.06 13.21 -24.33
CA LYS A 27 20.53 14.57 -24.36
C LYS A 27 20.98 15.39 -23.15
N THR A 28 21.13 16.69 -23.33
CA THR A 28 21.50 17.57 -22.22
C THR A 28 20.33 17.74 -21.24
N PRO A 29 20.58 18.14 -19.97
CA PRO A 29 19.51 18.36 -18.99
C PRO A 29 18.45 19.37 -19.44
N GLU A 30 18.85 20.40 -20.18
CA GLU A 30 17.96 21.43 -20.74
C GLU A 30 17.06 20.84 -21.84
N GLU A 31 17.62 20.02 -22.72
CA GLU A 31 16.86 19.32 -23.77
C GLU A 31 15.90 18.30 -23.16
N ILE A 32 16.31 17.59 -22.10
CA ILE A 32 15.44 16.67 -21.36
C ILE A 32 14.26 17.44 -20.77
N GLN A 33 14.51 18.57 -20.11
CA GLN A 33 13.46 19.41 -19.54
C GLN A 33 12.49 19.92 -20.62
N GLN A 34 13.00 20.36 -21.77
CA GLN A 34 12.17 20.80 -22.89
C GLN A 34 11.31 19.65 -23.44
N ASN A 35 11.91 18.48 -23.71
CA ASN A 35 11.19 17.30 -24.20
C ASN A 35 10.09 16.84 -23.22
N LEU A 36 10.37 16.89 -21.92
CA LEU A 36 9.37 16.60 -20.88
C LEU A 36 8.26 17.65 -20.85
N GLY A 37 8.60 18.93 -20.98
CA GLY A 37 7.62 20.01 -21.10
C GLY A 37 6.67 19.81 -22.28
N GLU A 38 7.21 19.50 -23.45
CA GLU A 38 6.43 19.25 -24.67
C GLU A 38 5.57 17.98 -24.55
N SER A 39 6.15 16.87 -24.07
CA SER A 39 5.46 15.58 -23.93
C SER A 39 4.29 15.62 -22.96
N PHE A 40 4.46 16.33 -21.84
CA PHE A 40 3.45 16.42 -20.79
C PHE A 40 2.63 17.72 -20.84
N LYS A 41 2.88 18.59 -21.82
CA LYS A 41 2.24 19.90 -22.00
C LYS A 41 2.35 20.76 -20.73
N LEU A 42 3.55 20.81 -20.16
CA LEU A 42 3.87 21.56 -18.96
C LEU A 42 4.84 22.68 -19.29
N GLU A 43 4.53 23.88 -18.81
CA GLU A 43 5.31 25.09 -19.09
C GLU A 43 5.54 25.90 -17.81
N GLY A 44 6.53 26.81 -17.86
CA GLY A 44 6.83 27.75 -16.80
C GLY A 44 7.13 27.08 -15.45
N ASP A 45 6.55 27.63 -14.38
CA ASP A 45 6.82 27.16 -13.01
C ASP A 45 6.27 25.75 -12.76
N ARG A 46 5.20 25.34 -13.47
CA ARG A 46 4.68 23.98 -13.35
C ARG A 46 5.67 22.95 -13.89
N LEU A 47 6.41 23.28 -14.96
CA LEU A 47 7.48 22.42 -15.48
C LEU A 47 8.64 22.32 -14.48
N LYS A 48 9.05 23.44 -13.86
CA LYS A 48 10.10 23.42 -12.82
C LYS A 48 9.71 22.52 -11.65
N HIS A 49 8.49 22.69 -11.13
CA HIS A 49 7.96 21.83 -10.08
C HIS A 49 7.87 20.37 -10.51
N PHE A 50 7.53 20.11 -11.77
CA PHE A 50 7.46 18.76 -12.29
C PHE A 50 8.82 18.08 -12.32
N VAL A 51 9.85 18.75 -12.83
CA VAL A 51 11.22 18.22 -12.85
C VAL A 51 11.73 17.94 -11.45
N ALA A 52 11.55 18.88 -10.52
CA ALA A 52 11.92 18.68 -9.11
C ALA A 52 11.13 17.53 -8.45
N ALA A 53 9.83 17.39 -8.77
CA ALA A 53 9.01 16.28 -8.30
C ALA A 53 9.47 14.92 -8.86
N LEU A 54 10.01 14.87 -10.10
CA LEU A 54 10.60 13.66 -10.66
C LEU A 54 11.84 13.24 -9.88
N ASP A 55 12.70 14.18 -9.50
CA ASP A 55 13.91 13.88 -8.74
C ASP A 55 13.57 13.34 -7.34
N VAL A 56 12.53 13.88 -6.71
CA VAL A 56 12.01 13.36 -5.44
C VAL A 56 11.37 11.98 -5.63
N ALA A 57 10.57 11.79 -6.69
CA ALA A 57 9.93 10.51 -6.98
C ALA A 57 10.92 9.41 -7.36
N ALA A 58 12.06 9.75 -7.97
CA ALA A 58 13.11 8.80 -8.36
C ALA A 58 13.74 8.09 -7.14
N GLN A 59 13.69 8.71 -5.95
CA GLN A 59 14.22 8.10 -4.72
C GLN A 59 13.40 6.90 -4.26
N ASN A 60 12.07 6.94 -4.48
CA ASN A 60 11.18 5.83 -4.15
C ASN A 60 9.90 5.90 -5.00
N THR A 61 9.82 5.00 -5.98
CA THR A 61 8.66 4.87 -6.86
C THR A 61 7.67 3.81 -6.37
N GLU A 62 8.04 2.98 -5.41
CA GLU A 62 7.22 1.87 -4.93
C GLU A 62 6.03 2.39 -4.12
N SER A 63 4.82 1.99 -4.52
CA SER A 63 3.57 2.42 -3.89
C SER A 63 3.36 3.94 -3.87
N LEU A 64 4.06 4.72 -4.70
CA LEU A 64 3.85 6.17 -4.78
C LEU A 64 2.44 6.45 -5.31
N ARG A 65 1.68 7.29 -4.59
CA ARG A 65 0.37 7.79 -5.00
C ARG A 65 0.52 9.09 -5.79
N ARG A 66 1.25 10.05 -5.21
CA ARG A 66 1.49 11.39 -5.78
C ARG A 66 2.65 12.08 -5.09
N VAL A 67 3.18 13.13 -5.71
CA VAL A 67 4.04 14.12 -5.06
C VAL A 67 3.27 15.42 -4.96
N LEU A 68 3.10 15.92 -3.74
CA LEU A 68 2.42 17.18 -3.45
C LEU A 68 3.46 18.30 -3.27
N VAL A 69 3.30 19.39 -4.00
CA VAL A 69 4.15 20.58 -3.89
C VAL A 69 3.48 21.59 -2.98
N ILE A 70 4.21 22.03 -1.97
CA ILE A 70 3.69 22.83 -0.86
C ILE A 70 4.52 24.10 -0.73
N GLY A 71 3.81 25.24 -0.65
CA GLY A 71 4.36 26.51 -0.19
C GLY A 71 4.08 26.68 1.31
N LEU A 72 5.10 27.12 2.05
CA LEU A 72 4.98 27.47 3.46
C LEU A 72 5.01 28.99 3.62
N ASN A 73 4.14 29.52 4.49
CA ASN A 73 4.23 30.91 4.92
C ASN A 73 5.17 31.04 6.15
N GLU A 74 5.57 32.26 6.48
CA GLU A 74 6.38 32.53 7.67
C GLU A 74 5.69 32.01 8.95
N GLY A 75 6.44 31.23 9.75
CA GLY A 75 5.93 30.60 10.98
C GLY A 75 5.31 29.22 10.80
N GLU A 76 5.20 28.70 9.56
CA GLU A 76 4.69 27.35 9.31
C GLU A 76 5.80 26.29 9.31
N VAL A 77 5.53 25.13 9.91
CA VAL A 77 6.49 24.01 9.97
C VAL A 77 6.29 23.08 8.78
N ALA A 78 7.40 22.69 8.14
CA ALA A 78 7.40 21.76 7.02
C ALA A 78 6.91 20.35 7.44
N PRO A 79 6.15 19.63 6.60
CA PRO A 79 5.82 18.24 6.87
C PRO A 79 7.07 17.37 7.01
N ALA A 80 7.06 16.42 7.94
CA ALA A 80 8.26 15.62 8.28
C ALA A 80 8.88 14.82 7.12
N LYS A 81 8.06 14.45 6.11
CA LYS A 81 8.52 13.69 4.94
C LYS A 81 8.73 14.56 3.70
N ALA A 82 8.57 15.88 3.83
CA ALA A 82 8.74 16.77 2.69
C ALA A 82 10.22 17.03 2.41
N VAL A 83 10.59 16.98 1.14
CA VAL A 83 11.92 17.34 0.65
C VAL A 83 11.88 18.81 0.24
N LYS A 84 12.75 19.64 0.82
CA LYS A 84 12.86 21.04 0.42
C LYS A 84 13.69 21.14 -0.86
N VAL A 85 13.10 21.69 -1.92
CA VAL A 85 13.81 22.04 -3.16
C VAL A 85 13.54 23.51 -3.44
N GLU A 86 14.60 24.31 -3.38
CA GLU A 86 14.56 25.77 -3.46
C GLU A 86 13.61 26.37 -2.41
N GLU A 87 12.53 26.99 -2.85
CA GLU A 87 11.53 27.66 -2.01
C GLU A 87 10.35 26.74 -1.64
N HIS A 88 10.21 25.60 -2.33
CA HIS A 88 9.04 24.72 -2.22
C HIS A 88 9.36 23.40 -1.51
N TYR A 89 8.33 22.81 -0.90
CA TYR A 89 8.41 21.53 -0.20
C TYR A 89 7.67 20.46 -0.97
N TYR A 90 8.33 19.34 -1.24
CA TYR A 90 7.83 18.25 -2.05
C TYR A 90 7.54 17.05 -1.15
N LEU A 91 6.26 16.73 -0.98
CA LEU A 91 5.80 15.66 -0.11
C LEU A 91 5.41 14.43 -0.96
N PRO A 92 6.24 13.37 -1.00
CA PRO A 92 5.84 12.10 -1.59
C PRO A 92 4.81 11.40 -0.70
N GLU A 93 3.62 11.16 -1.25
CA GLU A 93 2.57 10.39 -0.60
C GLU A 93 2.53 8.97 -1.16
N PHE A 94 2.55 7.99 -0.27
CA PHE A 94 2.54 6.57 -0.62
C PHE A 94 1.20 5.93 -0.26
N LEU A 95 0.76 4.97 -1.07
CA LEU A 95 -0.37 4.10 -0.76
C LEU A 95 0.01 3.23 0.44
N VAL A 96 -0.86 3.22 1.45
CA VAL A 96 -0.79 2.22 2.52
C VAL A 96 -1.39 0.94 1.94
N LEU A 97 -0.53 0.05 1.45
CA LEU A 97 -0.94 -1.31 1.14
C LEU A 97 -1.25 -1.99 2.48
N THR A 98 -2.52 -2.31 2.72
CA THR A 98 -2.87 -3.15 3.86
C THR A 98 -2.14 -4.48 3.68
N ASN A 99 -1.20 -4.77 4.57
CA ASN A 99 -0.52 -6.07 4.61
C ASN A 99 -1.57 -7.17 4.50
N ALA A 100 -1.37 -8.11 3.56
CA ALA A 100 -2.21 -9.28 3.43
C ALA A 100 -2.36 -9.90 4.82
N ARG A 101 -3.62 -10.08 5.26
CA ARG A 101 -3.91 -10.69 6.55
C ARG A 101 -3.16 -12.02 6.59
N PRO A 102 -2.32 -12.27 7.62
CA PRO A 102 -1.54 -13.51 7.66
C PRO A 102 -2.52 -14.67 7.53
N GLU A 103 -2.23 -15.56 6.59
CA GLU A 103 -3.05 -16.74 6.32
C GLU A 103 -3.22 -17.48 7.65
N ARG A 104 -4.46 -17.64 8.11
CA ARG A 104 -4.74 -18.33 9.35
C ARG A 104 -4.33 -19.77 9.12
N ASN A 105 -3.19 -20.16 9.66
CA ASN A 105 -2.70 -21.52 9.56
C ASN A 105 -3.64 -22.41 10.38
N ASP A 106 -4.71 -22.91 9.77
CA ASP A 106 -5.65 -23.87 10.35
C ASP A 106 -5.03 -25.27 10.48
N ARG A 107 -3.70 -25.39 10.48
CA ARG A 107 -3.00 -26.57 10.98
C ARG A 107 -3.20 -26.65 12.49
N LYS A 108 -4.33 -27.24 12.85
CA LYS A 108 -4.61 -28.09 14.01
C LYS A 108 -3.34 -28.40 14.83
N GLY A 109 -2.94 -27.44 15.65
CA GLY A 109 -1.91 -27.60 16.65
C GLY A 109 -2.44 -28.58 17.70
N GLY A 110 -1.92 -29.80 17.68
CA GLY A 110 -2.13 -30.78 18.72
C GLY A 110 -1.56 -30.26 20.05
N GLY A 111 -2.42 -29.62 20.84
CA GLY A 111 -2.17 -29.29 22.24
C GLY A 111 -2.59 -30.47 23.12
N GLN A 112 -1.64 -30.94 23.93
CA GLN A 112 -1.70 -32.12 24.76
C GLN A 112 -2.87 -32.21 25.74
N ARG A 113 -3.26 -33.46 26.00
CA ARG A 113 -4.10 -33.93 27.10
C ARG A 113 -3.80 -33.24 28.43
N GLY A 114 -4.83 -32.60 28.97
CA GLY A 114 -5.09 -32.39 30.40
C GLY A 114 -6.55 -31.97 30.47
N GLY A 115 -7.50 -32.71 31.02
CA GLY A 115 -7.49 -33.35 32.31
C GLY A 115 -8.78 -32.92 33.02
N LYS A 116 -9.76 -33.83 33.09
CA LYS A 116 -10.86 -33.89 34.09
C LYS A 116 -11.90 -32.76 34.09
N GLY A 117 -13.16 -33.16 33.82
CA GLY A 117 -14.28 -32.25 33.58
C GLY A 117 -15.12 -31.86 34.78
N LYS A 118 -16.13 -31.02 34.49
CA LYS A 118 -17.45 -30.97 35.13
C LYS A 118 -18.33 -30.01 34.31
N GLY A 119 -19.32 -30.55 33.62
CA GLY A 119 -20.27 -29.76 32.83
C GLY A 119 -21.33 -30.67 32.23
N GLY A 120 -22.43 -30.87 32.96
CA GLY A 120 -23.63 -31.55 32.48
C GLY A 120 -24.27 -30.83 31.29
N PRO A 121 -25.21 -31.48 30.60
CA PRO A 121 -25.35 -31.39 29.15
C PRO A 121 -26.08 -30.11 28.70
N LYS A 122 -25.36 -29.21 28.01
CA LYS A 122 -26.01 -28.34 27.01
C LYS A 122 -26.24 -29.17 25.75
N GLY A 123 -27.41 -29.80 25.66
CA GLY A 123 -27.95 -30.28 24.38
C GLY A 123 -27.98 -29.12 23.41
N SER A 124 -27.30 -29.26 22.27
CA SER A 124 -27.01 -28.14 21.37
C SER A 124 -28.19 -27.84 20.45
N PRO A 125 -28.45 -26.56 20.11
CA PRO A 125 -29.52 -26.17 19.19
C PRO A 125 -29.32 -26.61 17.72
N TRP A 126 -28.24 -27.32 17.40
CA TRP A 126 -27.97 -27.92 16.08
C TRP A 126 -27.17 -29.24 16.19
N GLY A 127 -27.46 -30.08 17.20
CA GLY A 127 -26.78 -31.37 17.35
C GLY A 127 -27.62 -32.41 18.10
N LEU A 128 -27.59 -33.65 17.59
CA LEU A 128 -28.44 -34.78 17.95
C LEU A 128 -28.66 -34.94 19.46
N SER A 129 -29.91 -35.22 19.82
CA SER A 129 -30.35 -35.41 21.20
C SER A 129 -29.65 -36.62 21.83
N PRO A 130 -29.56 -36.69 23.18
CA PRO A 130 -28.97 -37.84 23.87
C PRO A 130 -29.61 -39.18 23.46
N GLU A 131 -30.91 -39.20 23.14
CA GLU A 131 -31.61 -40.39 22.66
C GLU A 131 -31.17 -40.81 21.25
N GLU A 132 -30.94 -39.84 20.35
CA GLU A 132 -30.45 -40.12 18.99
C GLU A 132 -29.01 -40.63 18.99
N LYS A 133 -28.18 -40.18 19.94
CA LYS A 133 -26.83 -40.73 20.14
C LYS A 133 -26.85 -42.15 20.69
N ALA A 134 -27.79 -42.47 21.58
CA ALA A 134 -27.96 -43.83 22.10
C ALA A 134 -28.43 -44.80 21.01
N ALA A 135 -29.35 -44.37 20.14
CA ALA A 135 -29.84 -45.16 19.01
C ALA A 135 -28.76 -45.42 17.94
N LYS A 136 -27.86 -44.45 17.69
CA LYS A 136 -26.78 -44.59 16.70
C LYS A 136 -25.62 -45.47 17.17
N ASN A 137 -25.42 -45.62 18.49
CA ASN A 137 -24.40 -46.50 19.05
C ASN A 137 -24.85 -47.98 19.14
N ASN A 138 -26.13 -48.28 18.88
CA ASN A 138 -26.72 -49.63 18.95
C ASN A 138 -26.96 -50.31 17.57
N LYS A 139 -26.40 -49.78 16.49
CA LYS A 139 -26.32 -50.45 15.17
C LYS A 139 -24.86 -50.51 14.73
N ALA A 140 -24.13 -51.61 14.61
CA ALA A 140 -24.25 -53.04 14.91
C ALA A 140 -22.76 -53.58 14.93
N PRO A 141 -22.41 -54.85 15.25
CA PRO A 141 -22.81 -55.99 14.40
C PRO A 141 -23.03 -57.31 15.19
N ALA A 142 -24.18 -57.95 15.01
CA ALA A 142 -24.23 -59.40 15.14
C ALA A 142 -23.67 -59.99 13.84
N LYS A 143 -22.48 -60.58 13.92
CA LYS A 143 -21.84 -61.33 12.83
C LYS A 143 -21.75 -62.79 13.28
N ALA A 144 -22.51 -63.66 12.64
CA ALA A 144 -22.23 -65.08 12.39
C ALA A 144 -23.39 -65.64 11.54
#